data_AF-A0A7C5YXD6-F1
#
_entry.id   AF-A0A7C5YXD6-F1
#
_cell.length_a   1.000
_cell.length_b   1.000
_cell.length_c   1.000
_cell.angle_alpha   90.00
_cell.angle_beta   90.00
_cell.angle_gamma   90.00
#
_symmetry.space_group_name_H-M   'P 1'
#
loop_
_entity.id
_entity.type
_entity.pdbx_description
1 polymer ?
#
loop_
_entity_poly.entity_id
_entity_poly.type
_entity_poly.pdbx_seq_one_letter_code
_entity_poly.pdbx_strand_id
1 'polypeptide(L)'
;MRACTCLITLGLLILPINASAAQMPQSAEYCGGCHRAIEQGWKESVHSQAMESRLFQDALQMADSDFGPQARTVCLGCHAPTVAATGDYSLIRKVSWEGITCDYCHSIRSVSMAGPNPKAVVEYNNVKEGPLKGVTSPVHGTAYSALHTTSLLCATCHQYRNALGFPVLTTYSEWQKSSYGKEKTGCQSCHMYRVEGQVVDPRVLKTQDGINLHQMPGSHSLTQLNKAIRGQLIVTHDGGQLRIEVDVTNQGAGHMVPTGSPLRKLILQVSASPFGGKPFHAERVFTRVVADQQGNVLNREDLVFMKAAKVVSDTRLAPGETKKESFTFSVPQGVRTMVQADFIYFYSPTATTRAEQEVKFLSLSRFVQ
;
A
#
# COMPACT_ATOMS: atom_id res chain seq x y z
N MET A 1 12.56 -81.62 -32.89
CA MET A 1 12.06 -80.28 -33.25
C MET A 1 10.87 -79.95 -32.35
N ARG A 2 11.06 -79.14 -31.32
CA ARG A 2 9.98 -78.59 -30.47
C ARG A 2 10.10 -77.07 -30.54
N ALA A 3 9.12 -76.43 -31.17
CA ALA A 3 9.06 -74.98 -31.32
C ALA A 3 8.62 -74.36 -29.99
N CYS A 4 9.40 -73.40 -29.51
CA CYS A 4 9.13 -72.63 -28.31
C CYS A 4 8.43 -71.33 -28.74
N THR A 5 7.13 -71.21 -28.46
CA THR A 5 6.33 -70.04 -28.82
C THR A 5 6.38 -69.04 -27.66
N CYS A 6 7.15 -67.95 -27.81
CA CYS A 6 7.19 -66.84 -26.86
C CYS A 6 5.93 -65.97 -27.05
N LEU A 7 5.04 -65.95 -26.06
CA LEU A 7 3.96 -64.96 -25.95
C LEU A 7 4.55 -63.64 -25.45
N ILE A 8 4.54 -62.62 -26.32
CA ILE A 8 4.86 -61.24 -25.96
C ILE A 8 3.58 -60.60 -25.40
N THR A 9 3.50 -60.46 -24.09
CA THR A 9 2.47 -59.64 -23.43
C THR A 9 2.79 -58.17 -23.63
N LEU A 10 2.01 -57.49 -24.46
CA LEU A 10 2.05 -56.05 -24.69
C LEU A 10 1.46 -55.34 -23.46
N GLY A 11 2.30 -54.86 -22.55
CA GLY A 11 1.87 -54.03 -21.42
C GLY A 11 1.45 -52.65 -21.93
N LEU A 12 0.15 -52.34 -21.86
CA LEU A 12 -0.31 -50.95 -22.00
C LEU A 12 0.20 -50.15 -20.80
N LEU A 13 1.26 -49.36 -21.03
CA LEU A 13 1.60 -48.26 -20.14
C LEU A 13 0.48 -47.21 -20.21
N ILE A 14 -0.38 -47.21 -19.19
CA ILE A 14 -1.23 -46.05 -18.90
C ILE A 14 -0.30 -44.96 -18.37
N LEU A 15 0.15 -44.08 -19.27
CA LEU A 15 0.82 -42.85 -18.89
C LEU A 15 -0.19 -41.98 -18.11
N PRO A 16 0.19 -41.43 -16.95
CA PRO A 16 -0.69 -40.51 -16.23
C PRO A 16 -0.96 -39.31 -17.14
N ILE A 17 -2.24 -38.98 -17.29
CA ILE A 17 -2.71 -37.77 -17.97
C ILE A 17 -1.98 -36.58 -17.35
N ASN A 18 -1.24 -35.86 -18.19
CA ASN A 18 -0.41 -34.71 -17.85
C ASN A 18 -1.03 -33.86 -16.73
N ALA A 19 -0.37 -33.80 -15.57
CA ALA A 19 -0.47 -32.62 -14.74
C ALA A 19 -0.03 -31.45 -15.62
N SER A 20 -0.93 -30.52 -15.94
CA SER A 20 -0.53 -29.33 -16.70
C SER A 20 0.58 -28.66 -15.90
N ALA A 21 1.77 -28.52 -16.47
CA ALA A 21 2.85 -27.78 -15.84
C ALA A 21 2.28 -26.42 -15.39
N ALA A 22 2.44 -26.08 -14.11
CA ALA A 22 1.98 -24.80 -13.58
C ALA A 22 2.52 -23.69 -14.49
N GLN A 23 1.63 -22.85 -15.02
CA GLN A 23 2.05 -21.83 -15.97
C GLN A 23 2.87 -20.77 -15.22
N MET A 24 3.92 -20.26 -15.85
CA MET A 24 4.67 -19.13 -15.27
C MET A 24 3.82 -17.85 -15.35
N PRO A 25 3.91 -16.95 -14.35
CA PRO A 25 3.25 -15.66 -14.41
C PRO A 25 3.70 -14.89 -15.65
N GLN A 26 2.74 -14.21 -16.27
CA GLN A 26 2.96 -13.29 -17.38
C GLN A 26 3.28 -11.89 -16.87
N SER A 27 4.03 -11.13 -17.69
CA SER A 27 4.30 -9.73 -17.39
C SER A 27 3.07 -8.85 -17.61
N ALA A 28 3.06 -7.68 -17.00
CA ALA A 28 2.03 -6.67 -17.24
C ALA A 28 1.98 -6.23 -18.71
N GLU A 29 3.11 -6.22 -19.40
CA GLU A 29 3.20 -5.91 -20.84
C GLU A 29 2.37 -6.90 -21.69
N TYR A 30 2.37 -8.19 -21.34
CA TYR A 30 1.53 -9.18 -22.01
C TYR A 30 0.05 -8.82 -21.89
N CYS A 31 -0.39 -8.43 -20.69
CA CYS A 31 -1.75 -7.96 -20.46
C CYS A 31 -2.03 -6.63 -21.19
N GLY A 32 -1.07 -5.70 -21.18
CA GLY A 32 -1.14 -4.38 -21.79
C GLY A 32 -1.31 -4.39 -23.31
N GLY A 33 -0.97 -5.49 -23.99
CA GLY A 33 -1.26 -5.66 -25.41
C GLY A 33 -2.74 -5.45 -25.75
N CYS A 34 -3.64 -5.91 -24.87
CA CYS A 34 -5.09 -5.76 -25.01
C CYS A 34 -5.71 -4.82 -23.96
N HIS A 35 -5.20 -4.78 -22.73
CA HIS A 35 -5.77 -4.02 -21.60
C HIS A 35 -5.05 -2.68 -21.35
N ARG A 36 -4.83 -1.89 -22.40
CA ARG A 36 -3.95 -0.70 -22.39
C ARG A 36 -4.29 0.34 -21.32
N ALA A 37 -5.57 0.71 -21.18
CA ALA A 37 -5.98 1.72 -20.20
C ALA A 37 -5.72 1.26 -18.75
N ILE A 38 -5.91 -0.03 -18.49
CA ILE A 38 -5.67 -0.64 -17.17
C ILE A 38 -4.17 -0.75 -16.91
N GLU A 39 -3.39 -1.23 -17.87
CA GLU A 39 -1.93 -1.36 -17.74
C GLU A 39 -1.25 0.00 -17.54
N GLN A 40 -1.68 1.04 -18.27
CA GLN A 40 -1.18 2.40 -18.05
C GLN A 40 -1.49 2.90 -16.63
N GLY A 41 -2.72 2.68 -16.16
CA GLY A 41 -3.09 3.03 -14.78
C GLY A 41 -2.24 2.27 -13.75
N TRP A 42 -2.03 0.96 -13.94
CA TRP A 42 -1.15 0.16 -13.10
C TRP A 42 0.30 0.66 -13.13
N LYS A 43 0.83 1.03 -14.30
CA LYS A 43 2.20 1.50 -14.47
C LYS A 43 2.50 2.76 -13.66
N GLU A 44 1.50 3.62 -13.48
CA GLU A 44 1.58 4.84 -12.66
C GLU A 44 1.38 4.59 -11.15
N SER A 45 1.05 3.35 -10.76
CA SER A 45 0.80 3.00 -9.36
C SER A 45 2.07 2.73 -8.58
N VAL A 46 1.96 2.76 -7.24
CA VAL A 46 3.03 2.28 -6.37
C VAL A 46 3.18 0.75 -6.40
N HIS A 47 2.24 0.02 -7.00
CA HIS A 47 2.32 -1.44 -7.14
C HIS A 47 3.28 -1.86 -8.26
N SER A 48 3.28 -1.16 -9.40
CA SER A 48 4.29 -1.36 -10.45
C SER A 48 5.69 -0.92 -9.98
N GLN A 49 5.74 0.14 -9.18
CA GLN A 49 6.98 0.73 -8.64
C GLN A 49 7.46 0.06 -7.34
N ALA A 50 6.79 -0.99 -6.87
CA ALA A 50 7.06 -1.59 -5.56
C ALA A 50 8.51 -2.07 -5.43
N MET A 51 9.13 -2.46 -6.55
CA MET A 51 10.54 -2.83 -6.62
C MET A 51 11.43 -1.64 -7.00
N GLU A 52 10.99 -0.73 -7.85
CA GLU A 52 11.82 0.39 -8.33
C GLU A 52 12.04 1.49 -7.28
N SER A 53 11.17 1.58 -6.28
CA SER A 53 11.28 2.57 -5.21
C SER A 53 12.66 2.53 -4.55
N ARG A 54 13.38 3.66 -4.57
CA ARG A 54 14.70 3.77 -3.94
C ARG A 54 14.65 3.45 -2.45
N LEU A 55 13.61 3.94 -1.77
CA LEU A 55 13.35 3.63 -0.37
C LEU A 55 13.29 2.12 -0.11
N PHE A 56 12.60 1.39 -0.98
CA PHE A 56 12.50 -0.05 -0.85
C PHE A 56 13.84 -0.75 -1.17
N GLN A 57 14.54 -0.34 -2.21
CA GLN A 57 15.84 -0.92 -2.57
C GLN A 57 16.86 -0.75 -1.46
N ASP A 58 16.92 0.43 -0.83
CA ASP A 58 17.80 0.67 0.31
C ASP A 58 17.40 -0.23 1.50
N ALA A 59 16.10 -0.36 1.79
CA ALA A 59 15.59 -1.26 2.85
C ALA A 59 15.90 -2.75 2.56
N LEU A 60 15.78 -3.19 1.32
CA LEU A 60 16.08 -4.56 0.90
C LEU A 60 17.58 -4.84 1.05
N GLN A 61 18.44 -3.90 0.61
CA GLN A 61 19.89 -4.02 0.77
C GLN A 61 20.30 -4.06 2.24
N MET A 62 19.70 -3.19 3.07
CA MET A 62 19.88 -3.19 4.52
C MET A 62 19.44 -4.51 5.15
N ALA A 63 18.30 -5.06 4.73
CA ALA A 63 17.82 -6.36 5.19
C ALA A 63 18.79 -7.50 4.82
N ASP A 64 19.30 -7.49 3.58
CA ASP A 64 20.30 -8.48 3.11
C ASP A 64 21.60 -8.40 3.91
N SER A 65 22.08 -7.20 4.18
CA SER A 65 23.29 -6.96 4.98
C SER A 65 23.12 -7.44 6.42
N ASP A 66 22.00 -7.09 7.07
CA ASP A 66 21.84 -7.25 8.51
C ASP A 66 21.29 -8.64 8.90
N PHE A 67 20.57 -9.31 7.99
CA PHE A 67 19.86 -10.56 8.26
C PHE A 67 20.14 -11.68 7.25
N GLY A 68 20.92 -11.39 6.21
CA GLY A 68 21.26 -12.34 5.16
C GLY A 68 20.17 -12.53 4.09
N PRO A 69 20.45 -13.31 3.04
CA PRO A 69 19.59 -13.43 1.85
C PRO A 69 18.17 -13.95 2.13
N GLN A 70 17.96 -14.65 3.25
CA GLN A 70 16.64 -15.14 3.63
C GLN A 70 15.67 -13.99 3.93
N ALA A 71 16.15 -12.82 4.36
CA ALA A 71 15.32 -11.65 4.64
C ALA A 71 14.57 -11.14 3.40
N ARG A 72 15.13 -11.36 2.19
CA ARG A 72 14.46 -11.06 0.91
C ARG A 72 13.09 -11.71 0.83
N THR A 73 12.92 -12.92 1.38
CA THR A 73 11.64 -13.63 1.30
C THR A 73 10.50 -12.89 2.00
N VAL A 74 10.80 -12.15 3.08
CA VAL A 74 9.82 -11.31 3.79
C VAL A 74 9.41 -10.13 2.92
N CYS A 75 10.39 -9.39 2.40
CA CYS A 75 10.16 -8.19 1.61
C CYS A 75 9.48 -8.50 0.28
N LEU A 76 10.01 -9.47 -0.46
CA LEU A 76 9.54 -9.85 -1.79
C LEU A 76 8.18 -10.57 -1.76
N GLY A 77 7.78 -11.13 -0.62
CA GLY A 77 6.43 -11.69 -0.44
C GLY A 77 5.31 -10.68 -0.68
N CYS A 78 5.57 -9.38 -0.46
CA CYS A 78 4.63 -8.29 -0.78
C CYS A 78 5.05 -7.48 -2.01
N HIS A 79 6.35 -7.24 -2.19
CA HIS A 79 6.87 -6.32 -3.22
C HIS A 79 7.07 -6.97 -4.60
N ALA A 80 7.27 -8.29 -4.66
CA ALA A 80 7.42 -9.05 -5.89
C ALA A 80 6.82 -10.46 -5.71
N PRO A 81 5.52 -10.60 -5.43
CA PRO A 81 4.95 -11.86 -4.94
C PRO A 81 5.04 -13.02 -5.96
N THR A 82 5.29 -12.73 -7.23
CA THR A 82 5.55 -13.72 -8.29
C THR A 82 6.80 -14.57 -8.02
N VAL A 83 7.75 -14.08 -7.20
CA VAL A 83 8.97 -14.83 -6.83
C VAL A 83 8.68 -16.19 -6.20
N ALA A 84 7.54 -16.30 -5.49
CA ALA A 84 7.13 -17.55 -4.84
C ALA A 84 6.83 -18.66 -5.87
N ALA A 85 6.30 -18.30 -7.04
CA ALA A 85 6.05 -19.24 -8.13
C ALA A 85 7.24 -19.35 -9.09
N THR A 86 8.02 -18.27 -9.26
CA THR A 86 9.10 -18.25 -10.25
C THR A 86 10.43 -18.79 -9.73
N GLY A 87 10.63 -18.80 -8.40
CA GLY A 87 11.91 -19.07 -7.74
C GLY A 87 12.96 -17.97 -7.94
N ASP A 88 12.60 -16.83 -8.54
CA ASP A 88 13.52 -15.80 -9.00
C ASP A 88 13.79 -14.73 -7.93
N TYR A 89 14.37 -15.15 -6.80
CA TYR A 89 14.73 -14.25 -5.69
C TYR A 89 15.91 -13.31 -6.01
N SER A 90 16.67 -13.63 -7.06
CA SER A 90 17.69 -12.74 -7.64
C SER A 90 17.10 -11.68 -8.56
N LEU A 91 15.78 -11.73 -8.82
CA LEU A 91 15.02 -10.73 -9.57
C LEU A 91 15.53 -10.50 -11.00
N ILE A 92 15.95 -11.57 -11.67
CA ILE A 92 16.51 -11.50 -13.02
C ILE A 92 15.39 -11.37 -14.07
N ARG A 93 14.21 -11.93 -13.80
CA ARG A 93 13.08 -11.94 -14.73
C ARG A 93 12.27 -10.65 -14.59
N LYS A 94 11.85 -10.11 -15.72
CA LYS A 94 10.97 -8.93 -15.80
C LYS A 94 9.74 -9.04 -14.88
N VAL A 95 9.04 -10.18 -14.92
CA VAL A 95 7.82 -10.43 -14.12
C VAL A 95 8.06 -10.46 -12.60
N SER A 96 9.31 -10.66 -12.17
CA SER A 96 9.70 -10.55 -10.75
C SER A 96 10.15 -9.13 -10.40
N TRP A 97 10.74 -8.40 -11.35
CA TRP A 97 11.22 -7.03 -11.14
C TRP A 97 10.13 -5.96 -11.26
N GLU A 98 9.06 -6.20 -12.02
CA GLU A 98 8.00 -5.21 -12.29
C GLU A 98 6.99 -5.03 -11.12
N GLY A 99 7.33 -5.50 -9.93
CA GLY A 99 6.52 -5.33 -8.73
C GLY A 99 5.31 -6.27 -8.65
N ILE A 100 4.17 -5.73 -8.20
CA ILE A 100 2.92 -6.48 -8.10
C ILE A 100 2.23 -6.45 -9.46
N THR A 101 2.53 -7.44 -10.30
CA THR A 101 2.02 -7.54 -11.67
C THR A 101 0.52 -7.87 -11.75
N CYS A 102 -0.10 -7.55 -12.88
CA CYS A 102 -1.49 -7.89 -13.23
C CYS A 102 -1.78 -9.37 -12.96
N ASP A 103 -0.87 -10.24 -13.39
CA ASP A 103 -1.09 -11.67 -13.38
C ASP A 103 -1.07 -12.28 -11.97
N TYR A 104 -0.42 -11.63 -11.00
CA TYR A 104 -0.49 -12.06 -9.60
C TYR A 104 -1.90 -11.85 -9.05
N CYS A 105 -2.39 -10.61 -9.05
CA CYS A 105 -3.68 -10.27 -8.46
C CYS A 105 -4.81 -11.05 -9.13
N HIS A 106 -4.85 -11.08 -10.46
CA HIS A 106 -5.90 -11.75 -11.24
C HIS A 106 -5.76 -13.28 -11.29
N SER A 107 -4.75 -13.85 -10.63
CA SER A 107 -4.58 -15.29 -10.43
C SER A 107 -4.84 -15.75 -8.99
N ILE A 108 -5.19 -14.84 -8.06
CA ILE A 108 -5.59 -15.19 -6.69
C ILE A 108 -6.99 -15.82 -6.74
N ARG A 109 -7.11 -17.04 -6.21
CA ARG A 109 -8.38 -17.81 -6.12
C ARG A 109 -9.07 -17.68 -4.78
N SER A 110 -8.27 -17.62 -3.71
CA SER A 110 -8.77 -17.46 -2.35
C SER A 110 -7.72 -16.84 -1.45
N VAL A 111 -8.16 -16.29 -0.31
CA VAL A 111 -7.29 -15.78 0.73
C VAL A 111 -7.73 -16.40 2.06
N SER A 112 -6.78 -17.03 2.75
CA SER A 112 -6.98 -17.58 4.09
C SER A 112 -6.43 -16.64 5.16
N MET A 113 -7.23 -16.40 6.20
CA MET A 113 -6.84 -15.63 7.40
C MET A 113 -6.44 -16.53 8.58
N ALA A 114 -6.36 -17.86 8.39
CA ALA A 114 -6.19 -18.81 9.49
C ALA A 114 -4.77 -18.82 10.11
N GLY A 115 -3.78 -18.30 9.39
CA GLY A 115 -2.39 -18.23 9.84
C GLY A 115 -2.02 -16.91 10.52
N PRO A 116 -0.75 -16.74 10.92
CA PRO A 116 -0.26 -15.47 11.49
C PRO A 116 -0.34 -14.31 10.50
N ASN A 117 -0.30 -14.62 9.20
CA ASN A 117 -0.42 -13.69 8.08
C ASN A 117 -1.44 -14.21 7.07
N PRO A 118 -2.18 -13.32 6.37
CA PRO A 118 -3.07 -13.73 5.30
C PRO A 118 -2.29 -14.41 4.17
N LYS A 119 -2.83 -15.51 3.65
CA LYS A 119 -2.19 -16.30 2.60
C LYS A 119 -3.10 -16.41 1.38
N ALA A 120 -2.62 -15.93 0.25
CA ALA A 120 -3.27 -16.15 -1.04
C ALA A 120 -3.02 -17.57 -1.55
N VAL A 121 -4.04 -18.19 -2.13
CA VAL A 121 -3.89 -19.31 -3.06
C VAL A 121 -3.90 -18.73 -4.46
N VAL A 122 -2.80 -18.93 -5.19
CA VAL A 122 -2.57 -18.36 -6.51
C VAL A 122 -2.42 -19.49 -7.51
N GLU A 123 -3.17 -19.44 -8.60
CA GLU A 123 -3.11 -20.43 -9.67
C GLU A 123 -2.87 -19.74 -11.01
N TYR A 124 -1.63 -19.74 -11.44
CA TYR A 124 -1.25 -19.23 -12.75
C TYR A 124 -1.69 -20.18 -13.85
N ASN A 125 -2.67 -19.74 -14.62
CA ASN A 125 -3.20 -20.43 -15.80
C ASN A 125 -3.81 -19.39 -16.75
N ASN A 126 -4.45 -19.84 -17.84
CA ASN A 126 -5.10 -18.94 -18.79
C ASN A 126 -6.48 -18.43 -18.33
N VAL A 127 -6.85 -18.55 -17.04
CA VAL A 127 -8.11 -18.02 -16.49
C VAL A 127 -7.82 -16.87 -15.55
N LYS A 128 -8.43 -15.70 -15.80
CA LYS A 128 -8.27 -14.49 -14.99
C LYS A 128 -9.54 -14.21 -14.19
N GLU A 129 -9.34 -13.96 -12.89
CA GLU A 129 -10.41 -13.64 -11.97
C GLU A 129 -10.62 -12.14 -11.83
N GLY A 130 -11.87 -11.71 -11.70
CA GLY A 130 -12.18 -10.29 -11.53
C GLY A 130 -13.60 -10.04 -11.06
N PRO A 131 -13.96 -8.75 -10.87
CA PRO A 131 -15.26 -8.38 -10.32
C PRO A 131 -16.41 -8.45 -11.33
N LEU A 132 -16.12 -8.61 -12.63
CA LEU A 132 -17.13 -8.60 -13.69
C LEU A 132 -17.79 -9.98 -13.85
N LYS A 133 -19.12 -9.99 -13.97
CA LYS A 133 -19.92 -11.21 -14.19
C LYS A 133 -20.25 -11.40 -15.65
N GLY A 134 -20.31 -12.65 -16.11
CA GLY A 134 -20.80 -13.01 -17.45
C GLY A 134 -19.96 -12.45 -18.61
N VAL A 135 -18.72 -12.05 -18.34
CA VAL A 135 -17.79 -11.59 -19.37
C VAL A 135 -17.09 -12.77 -20.01
N THR A 136 -16.79 -12.65 -21.30
CA THR A 136 -16.00 -13.62 -22.08
C THR A 136 -14.86 -12.87 -22.76
N SER A 137 -13.71 -13.52 -22.93
CA SER A 137 -12.55 -12.97 -23.64
C SER A 137 -12.16 -13.89 -24.79
N PRO A 138 -11.72 -13.34 -25.94
CA PRO A 138 -11.24 -14.14 -27.07
C PRO A 138 -9.81 -14.69 -26.85
N VAL A 139 -9.09 -14.25 -25.83
CA VAL A 139 -7.66 -14.58 -25.60
C VAL A 139 -7.45 -15.46 -24.38
N HIS A 140 -8.22 -15.26 -23.31
CA HIS A 140 -8.07 -15.98 -22.05
C HIS A 140 -9.43 -16.31 -21.43
N GLY A 141 -9.49 -17.31 -20.55
CA GLY A 141 -10.67 -17.59 -19.74
C GLY A 141 -10.94 -16.48 -18.73
N THR A 142 -12.20 -16.31 -18.35
CA THR A 142 -12.66 -15.30 -17.39
C THR A 142 -13.48 -15.97 -16.31
N ALA A 143 -13.24 -15.61 -15.05
CA ALA A 143 -14.03 -16.07 -13.92
C ALA A 143 -14.44 -14.89 -13.03
N TYR A 144 -15.72 -14.84 -12.67
CA TYR A 144 -16.18 -13.91 -11.64
C TYR A 144 -15.62 -14.34 -10.28
N SER A 145 -15.12 -13.38 -9.51
CA SER A 145 -14.55 -13.61 -8.20
C SER A 145 -15.15 -12.62 -7.19
N ALA A 146 -15.93 -13.16 -6.24
CA ALA A 146 -16.42 -12.36 -5.12
C ALA A 146 -15.28 -11.83 -4.24
N LEU A 147 -14.14 -12.53 -4.18
CA LEU A 147 -12.95 -12.06 -3.48
C LEU A 147 -12.49 -10.70 -4.03
N HIS A 148 -12.47 -10.55 -5.36
CA HIS A 148 -12.05 -9.32 -6.04
C HIS A 148 -12.97 -8.11 -5.81
N THR A 149 -14.15 -8.32 -5.19
CA THR A 149 -15.05 -7.24 -4.75
C THR A 149 -14.89 -6.91 -3.26
N THR A 150 -13.91 -7.48 -2.56
CA THR A 150 -13.72 -7.30 -1.10
C THR A 150 -12.31 -6.87 -0.74
N SER A 151 -12.16 -6.17 0.39
CA SER A 151 -10.85 -5.79 0.94
C SER A 151 -9.97 -6.98 1.33
N LEU A 152 -10.52 -8.20 1.40
CA LEU A 152 -9.77 -9.40 1.77
C LEU A 152 -8.65 -9.69 0.77
N LEU A 153 -8.85 -9.36 -0.51
CA LEU A 153 -7.80 -9.45 -1.53
C LEU A 153 -6.57 -8.62 -1.13
N CYS A 154 -6.78 -7.41 -0.62
CA CYS A 154 -5.71 -6.48 -0.25
C CYS A 154 -4.97 -6.91 1.03
N ALA A 155 -5.62 -7.73 1.88
CA ALA A 155 -5.06 -8.16 3.16
C ALA A 155 -3.78 -9.00 3.00
N THR A 156 -3.57 -9.63 1.85
CA THR A 156 -2.38 -10.46 1.56
C THR A 156 -1.07 -9.69 1.74
N CYS A 157 -1.09 -8.38 1.50
CA CYS A 157 0.08 -7.50 1.65
C CYS A 157 -0.14 -6.41 2.71
N HIS A 158 -1.39 -5.97 2.93
CA HIS A 158 -1.72 -4.87 3.84
C HIS A 158 -2.05 -5.31 5.28
N GLN A 159 -1.70 -6.55 5.63
CA GLN A 159 -1.77 -7.10 6.98
C GLN A 159 -0.58 -8.03 7.19
N TYR A 160 0.32 -7.67 8.10
CA TYR A 160 1.55 -8.43 8.30
C TYR A 160 2.01 -8.42 9.76
N ARG A 161 2.35 -9.60 10.24
CA ARG A 161 3.05 -9.90 11.48
C ARG A 161 4.42 -10.45 11.15
N ASN A 162 5.44 -9.97 11.85
CA ASN A 162 6.80 -10.52 11.70
C ASN A 162 6.96 -11.88 12.40
N ALA A 163 8.15 -12.45 12.34
CA ALA A 163 8.48 -13.74 12.95
C ALA A 163 8.28 -13.78 14.49
N LEU A 164 8.31 -12.63 15.16
CA LEU A 164 8.00 -12.49 16.58
C LEU A 164 6.49 -12.40 16.87
N GLY A 165 5.66 -12.44 15.83
CA GLY A 165 4.22 -12.26 15.92
C GLY A 165 3.80 -10.79 16.09
N PHE A 166 4.71 -9.82 16.01
CA PHE A 166 4.37 -8.40 16.17
C PHE A 166 3.65 -7.87 14.92
N PRO A 167 2.50 -7.18 15.05
CA PRO A 167 1.73 -6.67 13.92
C PRO A 167 2.35 -5.41 13.32
N VAL A 168 3.33 -5.60 12.42
CA VAL A 168 4.03 -4.52 11.72
C VAL A 168 3.09 -3.76 10.79
N LEU A 169 2.30 -4.45 9.96
CA LEU A 169 1.28 -3.82 9.10
C LEU A 169 -0.11 -4.19 9.61
N THR A 170 -0.93 -3.18 9.83
CA THR A 170 -2.24 -3.31 10.46
C THR A 170 -3.39 -2.72 9.65
N THR A 171 -3.14 -2.26 8.42
CA THR A 171 -4.10 -1.52 7.60
C THR A 171 -5.43 -2.24 7.41
N TYR A 172 -5.41 -3.53 7.06
CA TYR A 172 -6.66 -4.30 6.92
C TYR A 172 -7.43 -4.36 8.24
N SER A 173 -6.75 -4.67 9.36
CA SER A 173 -7.41 -4.75 10.67
C SER A 173 -7.91 -3.40 11.19
N GLU A 174 -7.22 -2.30 10.84
CA GLU A 174 -7.66 -0.92 11.13
C GLU A 174 -8.94 -0.62 10.34
N TRP A 175 -8.98 -0.96 9.05
CA TRP A 175 -10.17 -0.84 8.22
C TRP A 175 -11.33 -1.70 8.73
N GLN A 176 -11.07 -2.96 9.06
CA GLN A 176 -12.10 -3.89 9.51
C GLN A 176 -12.83 -3.39 10.76
N LYS A 177 -12.12 -2.68 11.65
CA LYS A 177 -12.68 -2.13 12.90
C LYS A 177 -13.45 -0.82 12.71
N SER A 178 -13.28 -0.14 11.59
CA SER A 178 -13.91 1.16 11.32
C SER A 178 -15.37 1.03 10.86
N SER A 179 -16.06 2.17 10.72
CA SER A 179 -17.40 2.22 10.10
C SER A 179 -17.38 1.64 8.68
N TYR A 180 -16.34 1.97 7.89
CA TYR A 180 -16.17 1.47 6.52
C TYR A 180 -16.09 -0.06 6.46
N GLY A 181 -15.35 -0.69 7.39
CA GLY A 181 -15.29 -2.15 7.49
C GLY A 181 -16.64 -2.77 7.83
N LYS A 182 -17.37 -2.17 8.80
CA LYS A 182 -18.71 -2.62 9.22
C LYS A 182 -19.75 -2.50 8.10
N GLU A 183 -19.68 -1.42 7.34
CA GLU A 183 -20.55 -1.14 6.19
C GLU A 183 -20.12 -1.89 4.92
N LYS A 184 -18.99 -2.62 4.96
CA LYS A 184 -18.39 -3.32 3.83
C LYS A 184 -18.01 -2.40 2.66
N THR A 185 -17.72 -1.13 2.96
CA THR A 185 -17.11 -0.18 2.02
C THR A 185 -15.66 -0.59 1.81
N GLY A 186 -15.42 -1.37 0.75
CA GLY A 186 -14.14 -2.05 0.51
C GLY A 186 -13.01 -1.12 0.09
N CYS A 187 -11.76 -1.56 0.22
CA CYS A 187 -10.58 -0.80 -0.22
C CYS A 187 -10.72 -0.31 -1.68
N GLN A 188 -11.30 -1.17 -2.54
CA GLN A 188 -11.53 -0.88 -3.95
C GLN A 188 -12.46 0.31 -4.19
N SER A 189 -13.40 0.63 -3.29
CA SER A 189 -14.32 1.76 -3.53
C SER A 189 -13.62 3.11 -3.45
N CYS A 190 -12.49 3.19 -2.74
CA CYS A 190 -11.71 4.41 -2.59
C CYS A 190 -10.40 4.38 -3.39
N HIS A 191 -9.74 3.22 -3.50
CA HIS A 191 -8.46 3.10 -4.20
C HIS A 191 -8.60 2.56 -5.62
N MET A 192 -9.69 1.87 -5.96
CA MET A 192 -9.94 1.35 -7.31
C MET A 192 -11.32 1.76 -7.83
N TYR A 193 -11.74 2.98 -7.49
CA TYR A 193 -13.05 3.49 -7.88
C TYR A 193 -13.24 3.47 -9.40
N ARG A 194 -14.50 3.46 -9.84
CA ARG A 194 -14.82 3.39 -11.27
C ARG A 194 -14.46 4.71 -11.95
N VAL A 195 -13.74 4.61 -13.07
CA VAL A 195 -13.38 5.72 -13.95
C VAL A 195 -13.76 5.38 -15.39
N GLU A 196 -13.86 6.39 -16.25
CA GLU A 196 -13.98 6.18 -17.69
C GLU A 196 -12.74 5.46 -18.24
N GLY A 197 -12.96 4.61 -19.23
CA GLY A 197 -11.89 3.81 -19.84
C GLY A 197 -12.42 2.51 -20.43
N GLN A 198 -11.66 1.94 -21.35
CA GLN A 198 -12.00 0.67 -21.97
C GLN A 198 -11.37 -0.47 -21.19
N VAL A 199 -12.16 -1.50 -20.85
CA VAL A 199 -11.63 -2.71 -20.20
C VAL A 199 -10.59 -3.36 -21.10
N VAL A 200 -10.84 -3.39 -22.41
CA VAL A 200 -9.97 -3.96 -23.44
C VAL A 200 -9.99 -3.05 -24.66
N ASP A 201 -8.93 -3.04 -25.45
CA ASP A 201 -8.86 -2.30 -26.71
C ASP A 201 -10.09 -2.63 -27.59
N PRO A 202 -10.87 -1.62 -28.04
CA PRO A 202 -12.08 -1.85 -28.83
C PRO A 202 -11.86 -2.62 -30.13
N ARG A 203 -10.61 -2.72 -30.63
CA ARG A 203 -10.23 -3.54 -31.79
C ARG A 203 -10.22 -5.04 -31.47
N VAL A 204 -10.07 -5.42 -30.21
CA VAL A 204 -10.11 -6.81 -29.74
C VAL A 204 -11.56 -7.21 -29.43
N LEU A 205 -12.24 -6.41 -28.61
CA LEU A 205 -13.65 -6.63 -28.26
C LEU A 205 -14.27 -5.31 -27.81
N LYS A 206 -15.47 -4.99 -28.29
CA LYS A 206 -16.23 -3.85 -27.78
C LYS A 206 -16.87 -4.21 -26.45
N THR A 207 -16.56 -3.46 -25.40
CA THR A 207 -17.14 -3.62 -24.05
C THR A 207 -17.92 -2.37 -23.64
N GLN A 208 -18.63 -2.43 -22.52
CA GLN A 208 -19.17 -1.22 -21.91
C GLN A 208 -18.04 -0.35 -21.36
N ASP A 209 -18.28 0.96 -21.35
CA ASP A 209 -17.33 1.94 -20.83
C ASP A 209 -17.24 1.88 -19.31
N GLY A 210 -16.01 2.02 -18.84
CA GLY A 210 -15.63 2.19 -17.45
C GLY A 210 -14.86 1.01 -16.88
N ILE A 211 -13.79 1.34 -16.15
CA ILE A 211 -12.87 0.41 -15.51
C ILE A 211 -12.73 0.75 -14.03
N ASN A 212 -12.29 -0.21 -13.22
CA ASN A 212 -11.75 0.11 -11.91
C ASN A 212 -10.37 0.75 -12.08
N LEU A 213 -10.12 1.85 -11.35
CA LEU A 213 -8.85 2.56 -11.44
C LEU A 213 -7.69 1.71 -10.89
N HIS A 214 -6.67 1.44 -11.72
CA HIS A 214 -5.50 0.65 -11.30
C HIS A 214 -4.28 1.52 -10.91
N GLN A 215 -4.42 2.85 -10.88
CA GLN A 215 -3.42 3.76 -10.28
C GLN A 215 -3.33 3.59 -8.76
N MET A 216 -4.43 3.19 -8.11
CA MET A 216 -4.49 2.89 -6.67
C MET A 216 -3.87 4.00 -5.81
N PRO A 217 -4.37 5.24 -5.91
CA PRO A 217 -3.73 6.40 -5.30
C PRO A 217 -3.69 6.26 -3.77
N GLY A 218 -2.53 6.60 -3.20
CA GLY A 218 -2.28 6.60 -1.76
C GLY A 218 -1.57 7.89 -1.34
N SER A 219 -0.57 7.77 -0.48
CA SER A 219 0.17 8.92 0.06
C SER A 219 0.93 9.73 -1.00
N HIS A 220 1.29 9.15 -2.15
CA HIS A 220 1.93 9.86 -3.26
C HIS A 220 0.95 10.69 -4.11
N SER A 221 -0.35 10.67 -3.79
CA SER A 221 -1.36 11.50 -4.44
C SER A 221 -1.80 12.63 -3.51
N LEU A 222 -1.50 13.87 -3.89
CA LEU A 222 -1.97 15.06 -3.16
C LEU A 222 -3.50 15.11 -3.06
N THR A 223 -4.20 14.70 -4.12
CA THR A 223 -5.66 14.62 -4.13
C THR A 223 -6.16 13.61 -3.10
N GLN A 224 -5.51 12.45 -2.99
CA GLN A 224 -5.90 11.44 -2.00
C GLN A 224 -5.62 11.90 -0.57
N LEU A 225 -4.46 12.53 -0.32
CA LEU A 225 -4.12 13.09 0.99
C LEU A 225 -5.13 14.18 1.42
N ASN A 226 -5.48 15.10 0.51
CA ASN A 226 -6.47 16.16 0.77
C ASN A 226 -7.90 15.64 0.97
N LYS A 227 -8.24 14.48 0.38
CA LYS A 227 -9.52 13.79 0.68
C LYS A 227 -9.48 13.14 2.07
N ALA A 228 -8.35 12.55 2.45
CA ALA A 228 -8.20 11.80 3.70
C ALA A 228 -8.17 12.71 4.93
N ILE A 229 -7.40 13.81 4.88
CA ILE A 229 -7.17 14.70 6.02
C ILE A 229 -7.84 16.06 5.81
N ARG A 230 -8.56 16.52 6.83
CA ARG A 230 -9.05 17.88 6.94
C ARG A 230 -8.39 18.59 8.11
N GLY A 231 -7.89 19.80 7.86
CA GLY A 231 -7.42 20.72 8.88
C GLY A 231 -8.40 21.89 9.07
N GLN A 232 -8.53 22.38 10.29
CA GLN A 232 -9.20 23.64 10.59
C GLN A 232 -8.33 24.48 11.53
N LEU A 233 -7.96 25.67 11.08
CA LEU A 233 -7.08 26.60 11.80
C LEU A 233 -7.89 27.67 12.53
N ILE A 234 -7.76 27.71 13.85
CA ILE A 234 -8.35 28.71 14.73
C ILE A 234 -7.20 29.47 15.40
N VAL A 235 -7.27 30.79 15.35
CA VAL A 235 -6.25 31.65 15.96
C VAL A 235 -6.95 32.67 16.82
N THR A 236 -6.53 32.77 18.08
CA THR A 236 -7.02 33.73 19.06
C THR A 236 -5.85 34.44 19.71
N HIS A 237 -6.09 35.66 20.18
CA HIS A 237 -5.10 36.46 20.88
C HIS A 237 -5.60 36.72 22.30
N ASP A 238 -4.79 36.42 23.32
CA ASP A 238 -5.13 36.61 24.72
C ASP A 238 -3.91 37.16 25.49
N GLY A 239 -4.02 38.39 26.01
CA GLY A 239 -3.03 38.95 26.93
C GLY A 239 -1.57 38.97 26.46
N GLY A 240 -1.31 39.25 25.18
CA GLY A 240 0.06 39.22 24.62
C GLY A 240 0.54 37.84 24.17
N GLN A 241 -0.37 36.85 24.13
CA GLN A 241 -0.11 35.53 23.60
C GLN A 241 -1.01 35.23 22.41
N LEU A 242 -0.40 34.70 21.36
CA LEU A 242 -1.10 34.16 20.21
C LEU A 242 -1.35 32.67 20.44
N ARG A 243 -2.62 32.29 20.62
CA ARG A 243 -3.05 30.90 20.74
C ARG A 243 -3.52 30.40 19.38
N ILE A 244 -2.95 29.28 18.95
CA ILE A 244 -3.26 28.64 17.69
C ILE A 244 -3.80 27.25 18.01
N GLU A 245 -5.01 26.96 17.56
CA GLU A 245 -5.61 25.63 17.61
C GLU A 245 -5.77 25.11 16.18
N VAL A 246 -5.34 23.87 15.95
CA VAL A 246 -5.53 23.17 14.69
C VAL A 246 -6.28 21.88 14.96
N ASP A 247 -7.52 21.79 14.47
CA ASP A 247 -8.26 20.54 14.45
C ASP A 247 -7.77 19.72 13.25
N VAL A 248 -7.25 18.53 13.51
CA VAL A 248 -6.77 17.58 12.50
C VAL A 248 -7.69 16.38 12.46
N THR A 249 -8.41 16.20 11.35
CA THR A 249 -9.43 15.16 11.21
C THR A 249 -9.06 14.15 10.13
N ASN A 250 -9.07 12.86 10.47
CA ASN A 250 -9.12 11.79 9.47
C ASN A 250 -10.57 11.61 9.00
N GLN A 251 -10.95 12.39 7.99
CA GLN A 251 -12.33 12.45 7.52
C GLN A 251 -12.67 11.40 6.46
N GLY A 252 -11.66 10.94 5.72
CA GLY A 252 -11.87 10.18 4.48
C GLY A 252 -11.21 8.81 4.42
N ALA A 253 -10.31 8.48 5.35
CA ALA A 253 -9.65 7.18 5.35
C ALA A 253 -10.34 6.21 6.30
N GLY A 254 -10.71 5.04 5.78
CA GLY A 254 -11.31 3.96 6.57
C GLY A 254 -10.34 3.24 7.51
N HIS A 255 -9.07 3.62 7.55
CA HIS A 255 -8.00 3.08 8.41
C HIS A 255 -7.27 4.23 9.13
N MET A 256 -6.26 3.92 9.95
CA MET A 256 -5.48 4.97 10.64
C MET A 256 -4.75 5.86 9.62
N VAL A 257 -4.44 7.11 9.96
CA VAL A 257 -3.59 7.98 9.15
C VAL A 257 -2.38 8.46 9.96
N PRO A 258 -1.14 8.20 9.47
CA PRO A 258 -0.80 7.31 8.36
C PRO A 258 -0.92 5.81 8.71
N THR A 259 -1.47 4.98 7.82
CA THR A 259 -1.39 3.51 7.95
C THR A 259 -0.13 2.96 7.26
N GLY A 260 0.09 1.65 7.33
CA GLY A 260 1.21 0.96 6.68
C GLY A 260 2.43 0.85 7.59
N SER A 261 3.62 1.15 7.06
CA SER A 261 4.86 1.10 7.84
C SER A 261 4.78 2.04 9.05
N PRO A 262 5.20 1.59 10.26
CA PRO A 262 5.35 2.44 11.43
C PRO A 262 6.19 3.72 11.20
N LEU A 263 7.09 3.73 10.21
CA LEU A 263 7.97 4.87 9.95
C LEU A 263 7.29 6.03 9.21
N ARG A 264 6.07 5.83 8.71
CA ARG A 264 5.26 6.90 8.13
C ARG A 264 4.80 7.88 9.20
N LYS A 265 4.76 9.16 8.84
CA LYS A 265 4.29 10.23 9.75
C LYS A 265 3.36 11.17 9.01
N LEU A 266 2.34 11.65 9.72
CA LEU A 266 1.68 12.90 9.38
C LEU A 266 2.26 13.97 10.31
N ILE A 267 2.72 15.07 9.74
CA ILE A 267 3.38 16.15 10.45
C ILE A 267 2.55 17.42 10.25
N LEU A 268 2.19 18.07 11.35
CA LEU A 268 1.60 19.40 11.38
C LEU A 268 2.69 20.38 11.80
N GLN A 269 3.12 21.24 10.89
CA GLN A 269 4.05 22.34 11.16
C GLN A 269 3.27 23.63 11.30
N VAL A 270 3.43 24.33 12.42
CA VAL A 270 2.79 25.61 12.68
C VAL A 270 3.85 26.69 12.76
N SER A 271 3.65 27.78 12.03
CA SER A 271 4.48 28.98 12.12
C SER A 271 3.65 30.23 12.38
N ALA A 272 4.24 31.18 13.10
CA ALA A 272 3.69 32.51 13.28
C ALA A 272 4.79 33.53 12.97
N SER A 273 4.52 34.44 12.04
CA SER A 273 5.46 35.45 11.54
C SER A 273 4.94 36.85 11.87
N PRO A 274 5.32 37.43 13.03
CA PRO A 274 4.96 38.79 13.39
C PRO A 274 5.69 39.82 12.52
N PHE A 275 4.99 40.89 12.12
CA PHE A 275 5.59 41.94 11.31
C PHE A 275 6.69 42.69 12.08
N GLY A 276 7.90 42.76 11.51
CA GLY A 276 9.07 43.36 12.16
C GLY A 276 9.68 42.51 13.29
N GLY A 277 9.16 41.30 13.53
CA GLY A 277 9.65 40.35 14.54
C GLY A 277 10.31 39.11 13.96
N LYS A 278 10.83 38.25 14.84
CA LYS A 278 11.32 36.92 14.47
C LYS A 278 10.15 35.93 14.34
N PRO A 279 10.17 35.01 13.37
CA PRO A 279 9.14 33.98 13.25
C PRO A 279 9.26 32.93 14.36
N PHE A 280 8.12 32.35 14.74
CA PHE A 280 7.98 31.21 15.63
C PHE A 280 7.64 29.96 14.83
N HIS A 281 8.08 28.80 15.33
CA HIS A 281 7.81 27.50 14.72
C HIS A 281 7.50 26.46 15.82
N ALA A 282 6.54 25.59 15.55
CA ALA A 282 6.25 24.41 16.35
C ALA A 282 5.79 23.27 15.45
N GLU A 283 5.86 22.03 15.97
CA GLU A 283 5.46 20.85 15.22
C GLU A 283 4.68 19.88 16.11
N ARG A 284 3.70 19.20 15.51
CA ARG A 284 3.09 17.97 16.05
C ARG A 284 3.26 16.83 15.05
N VAL A 285 3.67 15.67 15.56
CA VAL A 285 3.84 14.45 14.76
C VAL A 285 2.82 13.39 15.16
N PHE A 286 2.04 12.91 14.18
CA PHE A 286 1.13 11.79 14.30
C PHE A 286 1.78 10.53 13.69
N THR A 287 2.17 9.59 14.53
CA THR A 287 2.94 8.39 14.12
C THR A 287 2.77 7.24 15.11
N ARG A 288 3.16 6.04 14.68
CA ARG A 288 3.26 4.87 15.56
C ARG A 288 4.73 4.55 15.78
N VAL A 289 5.21 4.76 17.00
CA VAL A 289 6.59 4.44 17.39
C VAL A 289 6.64 3.00 17.88
N VAL A 290 7.58 2.23 17.33
CA VAL A 290 7.79 0.82 17.69
C VAL A 290 9.22 0.59 18.16
N ALA A 291 9.38 -0.39 19.02
CA ALA A 291 10.66 -0.79 19.57
C ALA A 291 10.90 -2.30 19.44
N ASP A 292 12.16 -2.71 19.54
CA ASP A 292 12.55 -4.11 19.66
C ASP A 292 12.20 -4.71 21.04
N GLN A 293 12.58 -5.96 21.27
CA GLN A 293 12.30 -6.64 22.54
C GLN A 293 13.00 -5.96 23.73
N GLN A 294 14.17 -5.36 23.51
CA GLN A 294 15.00 -4.66 24.49
C GLN A 294 14.49 -3.25 24.79
N GLY A 295 13.56 -2.72 23.98
CA GLY A 295 12.99 -1.39 24.15
C GLY A 295 13.69 -0.30 23.34
N ASN A 296 14.60 -0.64 22.44
CA ASN A 296 15.22 0.34 21.54
C ASN A 296 14.23 0.74 20.44
N VAL A 297 14.00 2.05 20.30
CA VAL A 297 13.15 2.57 19.22
C VAL A 297 13.79 2.28 17.87
N LEU A 298 12.99 1.75 16.94
CA LEU A 298 13.44 1.38 15.60
C LEU A 298 13.13 2.49 14.60
N ASN A 299 14.11 2.83 13.76
CA ASN A 299 14.03 3.92 12.78
C ASN A 299 14.42 3.51 11.35
N ARG A 300 14.58 2.21 11.08
CA ARG A 300 14.86 1.63 9.75
C ARG A 300 13.82 0.58 9.38
N GLU A 301 13.43 0.54 8.12
CA GLU A 301 12.36 -0.36 7.63
C GLU A 301 12.71 -1.83 7.86
N ASP A 302 13.92 -2.26 7.50
CA ASP A 302 14.37 -3.65 7.70
C ASP A 302 14.30 -4.06 9.19
N LEU A 303 14.78 -3.19 10.09
CA LEU A 303 14.71 -3.45 11.53
C LEU A 303 13.27 -3.51 12.03
N VAL A 304 12.40 -2.60 11.57
CA VAL A 304 10.98 -2.59 11.94
C VAL A 304 10.30 -3.89 11.50
N PHE A 305 10.51 -4.33 10.26
CA PHE A 305 9.89 -5.55 9.74
C PHE A 305 10.45 -6.82 10.37
N MET A 306 11.72 -6.83 10.81
CA MET A 306 12.38 -8.03 11.32
C MET A 306 12.39 -8.12 12.86
N LYS A 307 12.51 -7.00 13.57
CA LYS A 307 12.76 -6.95 15.03
C LYS A 307 11.71 -6.24 15.86
N ALA A 308 10.76 -5.51 15.27
CA ALA A 308 9.74 -4.82 16.07
C ALA A 308 8.98 -5.82 16.95
N ALA A 309 8.78 -5.46 18.21
CA ALA A 309 8.16 -6.33 19.21
C ALA A 309 7.14 -5.60 20.10
N LYS A 310 7.25 -4.27 20.22
CA LYS A 310 6.42 -3.46 21.11
C LYS A 310 6.02 -2.15 20.44
N VAL A 311 4.81 -1.68 20.74
CA VAL A 311 4.40 -0.30 20.46
C VAL A 311 4.82 0.55 21.64
N VAL A 312 5.58 1.62 21.38
CA VAL A 312 5.99 2.62 22.38
C VAL A 312 4.91 3.69 22.52
N SER A 313 4.41 4.17 21.38
CA SER A 313 3.29 5.12 21.31
C SER A 313 2.58 5.01 19.96
N ASP A 314 1.31 5.39 19.93
CA ASP A 314 0.55 5.52 18.68
C ASP A 314 -0.29 6.80 18.77
N THR A 315 0.15 7.85 18.08
CA THR A 315 -0.52 9.14 18.00
C THR A 315 -1.22 9.34 16.67
N ARG A 316 -1.30 8.30 15.82
CA ARG A 316 -1.98 8.37 14.53
C ARG A 316 -3.47 8.68 14.70
N LEU A 317 -4.09 9.11 13.61
CA LEU A 317 -5.51 9.46 13.57
C LEU A 317 -6.36 8.24 13.20
N ALA A 318 -7.24 7.81 14.09
CA ALA A 318 -8.22 6.76 13.78
C ALA A 318 -9.27 7.24 12.76
N PRO A 319 -9.97 6.33 12.07
CA PRO A 319 -11.06 6.69 11.14
C PRO A 319 -12.11 7.57 11.80
N GLY A 320 -12.36 8.76 11.24
CA GLY A 320 -13.30 9.74 11.78
C GLY A 320 -12.80 10.52 13.00
N GLU A 321 -11.59 10.26 13.50
CA GLU A 321 -11.05 10.97 14.67
C GLU A 321 -10.64 12.40 14.30
N THR A 322 -10.99 13.34 15.18
CA THR A 322 -10.44 14.70 15.21
C THR A 322 -9.54 14.85 16.43
N LYS A 323 -8.27 15.22 16.23
CA LYS A 323 -7.36 15.65 17.31
C LYS A 323 -7.22 17.17 17.28
N LYS A 324 -7.31 17.80 18.45
CA LYS A 324 -7.11 19.24 18.62
C LYS A 324 -5.68 19.52 19.07
N GLU A 325 -4.92 20.24 18.25
CA GLU A 325 -3.53 20.59 18.57
C GLU A 325 -3.41 22.08 18.90
N SER A 326 -2.93 22.38 20.11
CA SER A 326 -2.80 23.75 20.59
C SER A 326 -1.34 24.17 20.68
N PHE A 327 -1.05 25.38 20.20
CA PHE A 327 0.25 26.03 20.23
C PHE A 327 0.10 27.44 20.77
N THR A 328 1.13 27.96 21.42
CA THR A 328 1.11 29.31 21.99
C THR A 328 2.44 30.00 21.75
N PHE A 329 2.38 31.21 21.20
CA PHE A 329 3.55 32.04 20.93
C PHE A 329 3.39 33.41 21.59
N SER A 330 4.48 33.94 22.13
CA SER A 330 4.50 35.29 22.73
C SER A 330 4.55 36.34 21.62
N VAL A 331 3.40 36.94 21.32
CA VAL A 331 3.24 37.97 20.29
C VAL A 331 2.52 39.15 20.94
N PRO A 332 3.14 40.35 21.00
CA PRO A 332 2.48 41.51 21.58
C PRO A 332 1.16 41.84 20.87
N GLN A 333 0.16 42.25 21.64
CA GLN A 333 -1.15 42.63 21.10
C GLN A 333 -1.02 43.79 20.10
N GLY A 334 -1.74 43.72 18.98
CA GLY A 334 -1.68 44.71 17.91
C GLY A 334 -0.56 44.46 16.90
N VAL A 335 0.36 43.52 17.15
CA VAL A 335 1.37 43.13 16.17
C VAL A 335 0.74 42.20 15.14
N ARG A 336 0.54 42.75 13.94
CA ARG A 336 0.11 42.01 12.75
C ARG A 336 0.97 40.77 12.55
N THR A 337 0.34 39.61 12.48
CA THR A 337 1.03 38.31 12.42
C THR A 337 0.39 37.42 11.38
N MET A 338 1.22 36.80 10.53
CA MET A 338 0.79 35.74 9.62
C MET A 338 0.97 34.39 10.33
N VAL A 339 -0.12 33.64 10.51
CA VAL A 339 -0.09 32.27 11.01
C VAL A 339 -0.27 31.30 9.86
N GLN A 340 0.53 30.24 9.83
CA GLN A 340 0.44 29.18 8.84
C GLN A 340 0.50 27.81 9.52
N ALA A 341 -0.33 26.88 9.05
CA ALA A 341 -0.35 25.48 9.44
C ALA A 341 -0.19 24.61 8.20
N ASP A 342 0.97 23.96 8.08
CA ASP A 342 1.34 23.10 6.97
C ASP A 342 1.20 21.62 7.37
N PHE A 343 0.52 20.84 6.53
CA PHE A 343 0.41 19.40 6.69
C PHE A 343 1.34 18.70 5.72
N ILE A 344 2.20 17.85 6.28
CA ILE A 344 3.25 17.14 5.57
C ILE A 344 3.06 15.64 5.81
N TYR A 345 3.10 14.87 4.73
CA TYR A 345 3.21 13.42 4.81
C TYR A 345 4.67 13.03 4.66
N PHE A 346 5.19 12.31 5.64
CA PHE A 346 6.58 11.86 5.67
C PHE A 346 6.67 10.37 5.33
N TYR A 347 7.45 10.06 4.31
CA TYR A 347 7.68 8.71 3.79
C TYR A 347 8.76 7.99 4.57
N SER A 348 9.99 8.52 4.63
CA SER A 348 11.10 7.78 5.23
C SER A 348 12.21 8.69 5.74
N PRO A 349 12.86 8.32 6.86
CA PRO A 349 14.06 8.99 7.33
C PRO A 349 15.32 8.68 6.52
N THR A 350 15.32 7.63 5.69
CA THR A 350 16.50 7.19 4.93
C THR A 350 16.55 7.72 3.50
N ALA A 351 15.50 8.41 3.04
CA ALA A 351 15.48 8.99 1.70
C ALA A 351 16.53 10.11 1.57
N THR A 352 17.16 10.20 0.39
CA THR A 352 18.36 11.03 0.16
C THR A 352 18.01 12.51 0.05
N THR A 353 16.92 12.84 -0.64
CA THR A 353 16.46 14.22 -0.83
C THR A 353 15.20 14.49 -0.02
N ARG A 354 14.98 15.77 0.33
CA ARG A 354 13.77 16.18 1.04
C ARG A 354 12.48 15.84 0.27
N ALA A 355 12.51 15.96 -1.06
CA ALA A 355 11.36 15.64 -1.91
C ALA A 355 11.01 14.14 -1.91
N GLU A 356 11.99 13.27 -1.66
CA GLU A 356 11.77 11.83 -1.48
C GLU A 356 11.38 11.49 -0.03
N GLN A 357 11.78 12.30 0.94
CA GLN A 357 11.45 12.11 2.36
C GLN A 357 10.01 12.49 2.66
N GLU A 358 9.49 13.55 2.07
CA GLU A 358 8.22 14.12 2.46
C GLU A 358 7.50 14.89 1.34
N VAL A 359 6.19 15.05 1.52
CA VAL A 359 5.37 15.93 0.68
C VAL A 359 4.49 16.81 1.54
N LYS A 360 4.53 18.12 1.30
CA LYS A 360 3.52 19.04 1.82
C LYS A 360 2.28 18.96 0.94
N PHE A 361 1.11 18.69 1.52
CA PHE A 361 -0.11 18.48 0.75
C PHE A 361 -1.24 19.45 1.07
N LEU A 362 -1.21 20.11 2.23
CA LEU A 362 -2.20 21.11 2.63
C LEU A 362 -1.51 22.23 3.40
N SER A 363 -1.94 23.47 3.16
CA SER A 363 -1.50 24.64 3.91
C SER A 363 -2.72 25.49 4.25
N LEU A 364 -2.85 25.85 5.52
CA LEU A 364 -3.86 26.76 6.02
C LEU A 364 -3.16 28.03 6.52
N SER A 365 -3.69 29.19 6.20
CA SER A 365 -3.13 30.46 6.68
C SER A 365 -4.20 31.37 7.24
N ARG A 366 -3.81 32.18 8.21
CA ARG A 366 -4.67 33.19 8.82
C ARG A 366 -3.85 34.40 9.21
N PHE A 367 -4.31 35.56 8.78
CA PHE A 367 -3.77 36.84 9.22
C PHE A 367 -4.53 37.32 10.46
N VAL A 368 -3.81 37.80 11.46
CA VAL A 368 -4.36 38.32 12.72
C VAL A 368 -3.66 39.61 13.13
N GLN A 369 -4.36 40.45 13.90
CA GLN A 369 -3.87 41.71 14.44
C GLN A 369 -4.20 41.81 15.93
#